data_AF-A0A4C1ZRR7-F1
#
_entry.id   AF-A0A4C1ZRR7-F1
#
_cell.length_a   1.000
_cell.length_b   1.000
_cell.length_c   1.000
_cell.angle_alpha   90.00
_cell.angle_beta   90.00
_cell.angle_gamma   90.00
#
_symmetry.space_group_name_H-M   'P 1'
#
loop_
_entity.id
_entity.type
_entity.pdbx_description
1 polymer ?
#
loop_
_entity_poly.entity_id
_entity_poly.type
_entity_poly.pdbx_seq_one_letter_code
_entity_poly.pdbx_strand_id
1 'polypeptide(L)'
;MNLALVDLLRIKSKPFFKKVEQDQDISSYDIAGKLGIDYNTILTHLKKAGHREKLNTRVQHELTERKLMNRVLICDSLLKRNETEPFFQKIDNSNRKWITYDKNVRRKIMVKRQDRSTD
;
A
#
# COMPACT_ATOMS: atom_id res chain seq x y z
N MET A 1 -12.68 7.15 -36.71
CA MET A 1 -12.94 6.78 -35.29
C MET A 1 -11.85 7.43 -34.45
N ASN A 2 -12.20 8.27 -33.47
CA ASN A 2 -11.19 8.95 -32.64
C ASN A 2 -10.61 7.97 -31.63
N LEU A 3 -9.33 7.61 -31.79
CA LEU A 3 -8.57 6.74 -30.88
C LEU A 3 -8.70 7.20 -29.41
N ALA A 4 -8.63 8.51 -29.17
CA ALA A 4 -8.77 9.09 -27.83
C ALA A 4 -10.14 8.83 -27.16
N LEU A 5 -11.23 8.76 -27.93
CA LEU A 5 -12.56 8.44 -27.38
C LEU A 5 -12.69 6.96 -27.02
N VAL A 6 -12.04 6.09 -27.80
CA VAL A 6 -12.01 4.65 -27.55
C VAL A 6 -11.20 4.36 -26.28
N ASP A 7 -10.04 5.00 -26.11
CA ASP A 7 -9.20 4.86 -24.92
C ASP A 7 -9.91 5.37 -23.66
N LEU A 8 -10.61 6.51 -23.76
CA LEU A 8 -11.42 7.06 -22.65
C LEU A 8 -12.52 6.10 -22.22
N LEU A 9 -13.24 5.49 -23.17
CA LEU A 9 -14.28 4.50 -22.88
C LEU A 9 -13.69 3.23 -22.25
N ARG A 10 -12.51 2.82 -22.71
CA ARG A 10 -11.80 1.63 -22.20
C ARG A 10 -11.31 1.83 -20.76
N ILE A 11 -10.83 3.03 -20.40
CA ILE A 11 -10.42 3.36 -19.02
C ILE A 11 -11.62 3.58 -18.08
N LYS A 12 -12.69 4.22 -18.57
CA LYS A 12 -13.93 4.38 -17.77
C LYS A 12 -14.71 3.08 -17.61
N SER A 13 -14.28 2.00 -18.25
CA SER A 13 -14.93 0.71 -18.15
C SER A 13 -14.74 0.11 -16.74
N LYS A 14 -15.79 -0.52 -16.19
CA LYS A 14 -15.73 -1.25 -14.91
C LYS A 14 -14.59 -2.29 -14.82
N PRO A 15 -14.22 -3.01 -15.91
CA PRO A 15 -13.09 -3.93 -15.89
C PRO A 15 -11.74 -3.30 -15.50
N PHE A 16 -11.52 -2.01 -15.79
CA PHE A 16 -10.28 -1.31 -15.42
C PHE A 16 -10.14 -1.20 -13.90
N PHE A 17 -11.13 -0.59 -13.23
CA PHE A 17 -11.10 -0.40 -11.78
C PHE A 17 -11.13 -1.73 -11.03
N LYS A 18 -11.89 -2.72 -11.53
CA LYS A 18 -11.90 -4.08 -10.96
C LYS A 18 -10.50 -4.68 -10.86
N LYS A 19 -9.61 -4.39 -11.82
CA LYS A 19 -8.25 -4.94 -11.85
C LYS A 19 -7.32 -4.23 -10.87
N VAL A 20 -7.46 -2.92 -10.75
CA VAL A 20 -6.74 -2.09 -9.76
C VAL A 20 -7.19 -2.42 -8.33
N GLU A 21 -8.46 -2.78 -8.13
CA GLU A 21 -8.99 -3.20 -6.83
C GLU A 21 -8.58 -4.63 -6.45
N GLN A 22 -8.47 -5.53 -7.42
CA GLN A 22 -8.11 -6.93 -7.18
C GLN A 22 -6.62 -7.11 -6.87
N ASP A 23 -5.76 -6.32 -7.50
CA ASP A 23 -4.31 -6.37 -7.32
C ASP A 23 -3.79 -4.97 -7.01
N GLN A 24 -3.49 -4.74 -5.73
CA GLN A 24 -2.98 -3.46 -5.24
C GLN A 24 -1.57 -3.15 -5.77
N ASP A 25 -0.81 -4.17 -6.21
CA ASP A 25 0.59 -4.06 -6.60
C ASP A 25 0.79 -4.02 -8.12
N ILE A 26 -0.30 -3.98 -8.89
CA ILE A 26 -0.23 -3.94 -10.35
C ILE A 26 0.44 -2.64 -10.85
N SER A 27 1.45 -2.79 -11.70
CA SER A 27 2.15 -1.66 -12.29
C SER A 27 1.28 -0.93 -13.31
N SER A 28 1.36 0.41 -13.34
CA SER A 28 0.75 1.22 -14.39
C SER A 28 1.20 0.81 -15.80
N TYR A 29 2.43 0.28 -15.95
CA TYR A 29 2.92 -0.29 -17.22
C TYR A 29 2.20 -1.57 -17.62
N ASP A 30 1.93 -2.47 -16.67
CA ASP A 30 1.22 -3.71 -16.94
C ASP A 30 -0.22 -3.44 -17.34
N ILE A 31 -0.84 -2.42 -16.73
CA ILE A 31 -2.17 -1.94 -17.11
C ILE A 31 -2.14 -1.38 -18.54
N ALA A 32 -1.13 -0.56 -18.86
CA ALA A 32 -0.94 0.04 -20.19
C ALA A 32 -0.81 -1.01 -21.29
N GLY A 33 0.07 -2.00 -21.09
CA GLY A 33 0.25 -3.10 -22.02
C GLY A 33 -1.03 -3.92 -22.22
N LYS A 34 -1.76 -4.23 -21.12
CA LYS A 34 -3.01 -5.01 -21.19
C LYS A 34 -4.14 -4.27 -21.89
N LEU A 35 -4.20 -2.95 -21.75
CA LEU A 35 -5.23 -2.12 -22.38
C LEU A 35 -4.81 -1.59 -23.75
N GLY A 36 -3.54 -1.68 -24.13
CA GLY A 36 -3.01 -1.06 -25.34
C GLY A 36 -3.14 0.46 -25.34
N ILE A 37 -3.09 1.08 -24.16
CA ILE A 37 -3.25 2.53 -23.97
C ILE A 37 -1.91 3.10 -23.53
N ASP A 38 -1.64 4.36 -23.90
CA ASP A 38 -0.45 5.07 -23.44
C ASP A 38 -0.37 5.14 -21.90
N TYR A 39 0.85 4.96 -21.40
CA TYR A 39 1.16 4.98 -19.96
C TYR A 39 0.78 6.31 -19.31
N ASN A 40 1.03 7.45 -19.98
CA ASN A 40 0.74 8.76 -19.39
C ASN A 40 -0.77 8.98 -19.26
N THR A 41 -1.55 8.47 -20.21
CA THR A 41 -3.01 8.50 -20.15
C THR A 41 -3.50 7.76 -18.91
N ILE A 42 -3.03 6.54 -18.67
CA ILE A 42 -3.39 5.76 -17.47
C ILE A 42 -3.00 6.49 -16.19
N LEU A 43 -1.77 7.01 -16.10
CA LEU A 43 -1.31 7.74 -14.93
C LEU A 43 -2.17 8.99 -14.65
N THR A 44 -2.57 9.71 -15.69
CA THR A 44 -3.45 10.88 -15.57
C THR A 44 -4.83 10.49 -15.07
N HIS A 45 -5.37 9.37 -15.55
CA HIS A 45 -6.67 8.88 -15.14
C HIS A 45 -6.68 8.35 -13.70
N LEU A 46 -5.66 7.60 -13.28
CA LEU A 46 -5.52 7.14 -11.90
C LEU A 46 -5.46 8.32 -10.92
N LYS A 47 -4.70 9.37 -11.26
CA LYS A 47 -4.66 10.61 -10.48
C LYS A 47 -6.01 11.31 -10.42
N LYS A 48 -6.74 11.41 -11.54
CA LYS A 48 -8.09 12.01 -11.59
C LYS A 48 -9.12 11.21 -10.78
N ALA A 49 -8.97 9.89 -10.73
CA ALA A 49 -9.81 9.01 -9.91
C ALA A 49 -9.42 9.01 -8.42
N GLY A 50 -8.37 9.74 -8.03
CA GLY A 50 -7.93 9.84 -6.63
C GLY A 50 -7.01 8.71 -6.17
N HIS A 51 -6.57 7.82 -7.07
CA HIS A 51 -5.59 6.79 -6.71
C HIS A 51 -4.21 7.41 -6.52
N ARG A 52 -3.52 6.95 -5.47
CA ARG A 52 -2.17 7.38 -5.12
C ARG A 52 -1.31 6.16 -4.85
N GLU A 53 -0.12 6.14 -5.42
CA GLU A 53 0.89 5.13 -5.10
C GLU A 53 1.27 5.25 -3.62
N LYS A 54 1.14 4.13 -2.91
CA LYS A 54 1.56 3.99 -1.52
C LYS A 54 2.45 2.76 -1.43
N LEU A 55 3.58 2.90 -0.75
CA LEU A 55 4.46 1.77 -0.51
C LEU A 55 3.77 0.73 0.38
N ASN A 56 4.01 -0.54 0.09
CA ASN A 56 3.49 -1.64 0.88
C ASN A 56 4.00 -1.58 2.32
N THR A 57 3.12 -1.96 3.24
CA THR A 57 3.48 -2.03 4.66
C THR A 57 4.24 -3.32 4.88
N ARG A 58 5.46 -3.23 5.43
CA ARG A 58 6.27 -4.40 5.74
C ARG A 58 5.62 -5.16 6.90
N VAL A 59 5.01 -6.30 6.60
CA VAL A 59 4.55 -7.26 7.60
C VAL A 59 5.77 -8.11 8.02
N GLN A 60 6.04 -8.18 9.33
CA GLN A 60 7.28 -8.82 9.81
C GLN A 60 7.34 -10.32 9.53
N HIS A 61 6.22 -11.04 9.64
CA HIS A 61 6.18 -12.51 9.52
C HIS A 61 4.95 -12.96 8.75
N GLU A 62 5.15 -13.94 7.88
CA GLU A 62 4.06 -14.69 7.26
C GLU A 62 3.35 -15.54 8.33
N LEU A 63 2.04 -15.38 8.44
CA LEU A 63 1.23 -16.09 9.42
C LEU A 63 0.51 -17.23 8.73
N THR A 64 0.81 -18.47 9.14
CA THR A 64 0.02 -19.64 8.77
C THR A 64 -1.42 -19.50 9.32
N GLU A 65 -2.41 -20.12 8.67
CA GLU A 65 -3.82 -20.10 9.11
C GLU A 65 -4.01 -20.45 10.59
N ARG A 66 -3.31 -21.49 11.08
CA ARG A 66 -3.34 -21.86 12.50
C ARG A 66 -2.84 -20.75 13.42
N LYS A 67 -1.78 -20.03 13.03
CA LYS A 67 -1.25 -18.90 13.81
C LYS A 67 -2.21 -17.71 13.77
N LEU A 68 -2.91 -17.50 12.65
CA LEU A 68 -3.95 -16.48 12.54
C LEU A 68 -5.12 -16.78 13.49
N MET A 69 -5.68 -18.00 13.40
CA MET A 69 -6.80 -18.40 14.26
C MET A 69 -6.44 -18.31 15.75
N ASN A 70 -5.26 -18.81 16.13
CA ASN A 70 -4.80 -18.71 17.51
C ASN A 70 -4.70 -17.25 17.98
N ARG A 71 -4.21 -16.33 17.14
CA ARG A 71 -4.14 -14.91 17.49
C ARG A 71 -5.52 -14.30 17.67
N VAL A 72 -6.48 -14.62 16.79
CA VAL A 72 -7.86 -14.13 16.90
C VAL A 72 -8.50 -14.63 18.21
N LEU A 73 -8.42 -15.93 18.50
CA LEU A 73 -8.99 -16.52 19.71
C LEU A 73 -8.39 -15.93 20.99
N ILE A 74 -7.06 -15.73 21.03
CA ILE A 74 -6.40 -15.10 22.17
C ILE A 74 -6.88 -13.65 22.34
N CYS A 75 -6.93 -12.87 21.25
CA CYS A 75 -7.42 -11.50 21.31
C CYS A 75 -8.87 -11.42 21.79
N ASP A 76 -9.76 -12.27 21.27
CA ASP A 76 -11.17 -12.30 21.68
C ASP A 76 -11.32 -12.65 23.17
N SER A 77 -10.54 -13.61 23.66
CA SER A 77 -10.54 -13.97 25.08
C SER A 77 -10.03 -12.84 25.97
N LEU A 78 -8.95 -12.15 25.55
CA LEU A 78 -8.39 -11.02 26.30
C LEU A 78 -9.34 -9.83 26.30
N LEU A 79 -10.02 -9.57 25.19
CA LEU A 79 -11.02 -8.49 25.07
C LEU A 79 -12.18 -8.73 26.02
N LYS A 80 -12.78 -9.93 25.99
CA LYS A 80 -13.88 -10.30 26.90
C LYS A 80 -13.47 -10.20 28.36
N ARG A 81 -12.26 -10.66 28.71
CA ARG A 81 -11.74 -10.54 30.07
C ARG A 81 -11.62 -9.08 30.48
N ASN A 82 -11.16 -8.21 29.58
CA ASN A 82 -10.99 -6.79 29.87
C ASN A 82 -12.34 -6.06 30.07
N GLU A 83 -13.40 -6.49 29.39
CA GLU A 83 -14.76 -5.98 29.62
C GLU A 83 -15.29 -6.37 31.00
N THR A 84 -15.00 -7.60 31.46
CA THR A 84 -15.45 -8.09 32.77
C THR A 84 -14.61 -7.58 33.94
N GLU A 85 -13.29 -7.54 33.79
CA GLU A 85 -12.35 -7.08 34.80
C GLU A 85 -11.19 -6.37 34.09
N PRO A 86 -11.13 -5.02 34.14
CA PRO A 86 -10.06 -4.27 33.51
C PRO A 86 -8.69 -4.65 34.10
N PHE A 87 -7.82 -5.23 33.30
CA PHE A 87 -6.52 -5.73 33.77
C PHE A 87 -5.32 -5.02 33.14
N PHE A 88 -5.52 -4.14 32.16
CA PHE A 88 -4.43 -3.39 31.52
C PHE A 88 -3.59 -2.58 32.51
N GLN A 89 -4.20 -2.01 33.54
CA GLN A 89 -3.49 -1.25 34.58
C GLN A 89 -2.59 -2.13 35.46
N LYS A 90 -2.81 -3.45 35.45
CA LYS A 90 -2.03 -4.43 36.23
C LYS A 90 -0.88 -5.05 35.43
N ILE A 91 -0.74 -4.73 34.15
CA ILE A 91 0.31 -5.31 33.29
C ILE A 91 1.56 -4.44 33.37
N ASP A 92 2.66 -5.02 33.88
CA ASP A 92 3.98 -4.44 33.72
C ASP A 92 4.55 -4.80 32.35
N ASN A 93 4.48 -3.84 31.42
CA ASN A 93 5.08 -3.98 30.10
C ASN A 93 6.61 -3.89 30.19
N SER A 94 7.31 -5.01 30.37
CA SER A 94 8.76 -5.08 30.19
C SER A 94 9.11 -5.75 28.86
N ASN A 95 9.67 -4.97 27.93
CA ASN A 95 10.25 -5.50 26.70
C ASN A 95 11.67 -4.93 26.53
N ARG A 96 12.62 -5.79 26.16
CA ARG A 96 14.00 -5.38 25.91
C ARG A 96 14.16 -4.98 24.45
N LYS A 97 14.63 -3.76 24.21
CA LYS A 97 14.95 -3.25 22.87
C LYS A 97 16.45 -3.02 22.76
N TRP A 98 17.08 -3.63 21.76
CA TRP A 98 18.50 -3.38 21.45
C TRP A 98 18.69 -1.94 20.94
N ILE A 99 19.69 -1.24 21.47
CA ILE A 99 20.10 0.10 21.01
C ILE A 99 21.46 -0.06 20.33
N THR A 100 21.49 0.20 19.02
CA THR A 100 22.73 0.27 18.23
C THR A 100 23.36 1.66 18.34
N TYR A 101 24.69 1.73 18.43
CA TYR A 101 25.47 2.97 18.55
C TYR A 101 25.40 3.85 17.29
N ASP A 102 25.50 3.23 16.11
CA ASP A 102 25.38 3.94 14.84
C ASP A 102 24.02 3.64 14.20
N LYS A 103 23.14 4.66 14.19
CA LYS A 103 21.86 4.62 13.48
C LYS A 103 21.97 5.46 12.21
N ASN A 104 22.50 4.85 11.15
CA ASN A 104 22.54 5.45 9.82
C ASN A 104 21.12 5.57 9.23
N VAL A 105 20.42 6.64 9.62
CA VAL A 105 19.13 7.02 9.02
C VAL A 105 19.41 7.75 7.71
N ARG A 106 18.90 7.24 6.59
CA ARG A 106 18.98 7.94 5.30
C ARG A 106 18.31 9.31 5.42
N ARG A 107 19.10 10.38 5.29
CA ARG A 107 18.59 11.75 5.24
C ARG A 107 18.05 12.05 3.84
N LYS A 108 16.83 12.59 3.76
CA LYS A 108 16.32 13.16 2.51
C LYS A 108 16.97 14.53 2.32
N ILE A 109 17.70 14.70 1.23
CA ILE A 109 18.27 15.98 0.81
C ILE A 109 17.41 16.50 -0.33
N MET A 110 16.92 17.73 -0.20
CA MET A 110 16.25 18.42 -1.30
C MET A 110 17.32 19.07 -2.18
N VAL A 111 17.51 18.55 -3.38
CA VAL A 111 18.40 19.13 -4.39
C VAL A 111 17.53 19.76 -5.48
N LYS A 112 17.90 20.95 -5.95
CA LYS A 112 17.24 21.56 -7.12
C LYS A 112 17.43 20.63 -8.31
N ARG A 113 16.35 20.34 -9.04
CA ARG A 113 16.45 19.59 -10.30
C ARG A 113 17.29 20.44 -11.26
N GLN A 114 18.33 19.85 -11.84
CA GLN A 114 19.01 20.48 -12.97
C GLN A 114 18.05 20.48 -14.15
N ASP A 115 17.76 21.67 -14.66
CA ASP A 115 17.10 21.82 -15.95
C ASP A 115 18.07 21.27 -16.99
N ARG A 116 17.71 20.15 -17.62
CA ARG A 116 18.40 19.69 -18.82
C ARG A 116 18.08 20.72 -19.90
N SER A 117 19.01 21.63 -20.17
CA SER A 117 18.95 22.41 -21.41
C SER A 117 19.05 21.42 -22.56
N THR A 118 17.98 21.33 -23.34
CA THR A 118 18.05 20.79 -24.69
C THR A 118 18.70 21.87 -25.55
N ASP A 119 20.01 21.72 -25.78
CA ASP A 119 20.65 22.24 -26.98
C ASP A 119 20.32 21.30 -28.17
#